data_AF-A0A7W1YD41-F1
#
_entry.id   AF-A0A7W1YD41-F1
#
_cell.length_a   1.000
_cell.length_b   1.000
_cell.length_c   1.000
_cell.angle_alpha   90.00
_cell.angle_beta   90.00
_cell.angle_gamma   90.00
#
_symmetry.space_group_name_H-M   'P 1'
#
loop_
_entity.id
_entity.type
_entity.pdbx_description
1 polymer ?
#
loop_
_entity_poly.entity_id
_entity_poly.type
_entity_poly.pdbx_seq_one_letter_code
_entity_poly.pdbx_strand_id
1 'polypeptide(L)'
;SPAVGDVNNDGKLDIVLTNTDTATIYTYLGNGNGTFQTGVTSAAPTMTAQLMLADFDSDGKLDAILVGGDAYGTPAAALLPGKGDGRFRAAQVCVVGKAPVAEAVGDFNSDGGLDVATSNGNSSTFSVLLNIGAK
;
A
#
# COMPACT_ATOMS: atom_id res chain seq x y z
N SER A 1 9.90 0.51 1.04
CA SER A 1 10.08 1.96 0.76
C SER A 1 9.21 2.75 1.73
N PRO A 2 9.56 4.01 2.07
CA PRO A 2 8.62 4.89 2.78
C PRO A 2 7.52 5.39 1.84
N ALA A 3 6.34 5.65 2.41
CA ALA A 3 5.34 6.54 1.84
C ALA A 3 4.92 7.60 2.86
N VAL A 4 4.29 8.66 2.37
CA VAL A 4 3.86 9.82 3.15
C VAL A 4 2.40 10.10 2.87
N GLY A 5 1.63 10.34 3.93
CA GLY A 5 0.20 10.65 3.86
C GLY A 5 -0.36 10.92 5.25
N ASP A 6 -1.51 11.60 5.33
CA ASP A 6 -2.24 11.80 6.59
C ASP A 6 -3.08 10.54 6.86
N VAL A 7 -2.52 9.58 7.59
CA VAL A 7 -3.14 8.25 7.79
C VAL A 7 -4.01 8.18 9.05
N ASN A 8 -4.06 9.26 9.82
CA ASN A 8 -4.95 9.41 10.97
C ASN A 8 -5.96 10.57 10.83
N ASN A 9 -6.01 11.22 9.67
CA ASN A 9 -6.90 12.33 9.34
C ASN A 9 -6.78 13.52 10.30
N ASP A 10 -5.57 13.81 10.79
CA ASP A 10 -5.31 14.94 11.70
C ASP A 10 -4.82 16.22 11.01
N GLY A 11 -4.70 16.17 9.68
CA GLY A 11 -4.25 17.28 8.82
C GLY A 11 -2.73 17.41 8.72
N LYS A 12 -1.95 16.45 9.26
CA LYS A 12 -0.48 16.46 9.18
C LYS A 12 0.01 15.25 8.42
N LEU A 13 1.16 15.42 7.76
CA LEU A 13 1.78 14.32 7.03
C LEU A 13 2.47 13.35 8.00
N ASP A 14 2.14 12.07 7.86
CA ASP A 14 2.76 10.95 8.56
C ASP A 14 3.73 10.21 7.63
N ILE A 15 4.56 9.34 8.21
CA ILE A 15 5.44 8.43 7.46
C ILE A 15 5.03 6.99 7.72
N VAL A 16 4.86 6.22 6.65
CA VAL A 16 4.60 4.77 6.70
C VAL A 16 5.76 4.01 6.07
N LEU A 17 6.26 3.00 6.77
CA LEU A 17 7.41 2.19 6.40
C LEU A 17 7.06 0.70 6.50
N THR A 18 7.59 -0.10 5.58
CA THR A 18 7.54 -1.56 5.66
C THR A 18 8.89 -2.13 6.05
N ASN A 19 8.88 -3.00 7.05
CA ASN A 19 9.99 -3.89 7.36
C ASN A 19 9.62 -5.30 6.91
N THR A 20 10.32 -5.77 5.88
CA THR A 20 10.07 -7.06 5.24
C THR A 20 10.60 -8.22 6.06
N ASP A 21 11.67 -8.00 6.84
CA ASP A 21 12.30 -9.02 7.68
C ASP A 21 11.42 -9.38 8.88
N THR A 22 10.71 -8.38 9.41
CA THR A 22 9.79 -8.55 10.55
C THR A 22 8.32 -8.61 10.15
N ALA A 23 8.01 -8.58 8.85
CA ALA A 23 6.64 -8.55 8.32
C ALA A 23 5.76 -7.51 9.06
N THR A 24 6.28 -6.28 9.19
CA THR A 24 5.67 -5.20 9.99
C THR A 24 5.59 -3.90 9.21
N ILE A 25 4.46 -3.20 9.30
CA ILE A 25 4.35 -1.79 8.93
C ILE A 25 4.56 -0.95 10.17
N TYR A 26 5.45 0.04 10.08
CA TYR A 26 5.67 1.08 11.07
C TYR A 26 5.07 2.39 10.56
N THR A 27 4.22 3.01 11.37
CA THR A 27 3.66 4.34 11.10
C THR A 27 4.18 5.32 12.13
N TYR A 28 4.76 6.42 11.68
CA TYR A 28 5.22 7.52 12.52
C TYR A 28 4.32 8.74 12.28
N LEU A 29 3.51 9.08 13.29
CA LEU A 29 2.56 10.19 13.19
C LEU A 29 3.28 11.54 13.27
N GLY A 30 2.97 12.43 12.34
CA GLY A 30 3.56 13.75 12.23
C GLY A 30 3.05 14.72 13.29
N ASN A 31 3.95 15.53 13.84
CA ASN A 31 3.56 16.66 14.70
C ASN A 31 3.33 17.95 13.90
N GLY A 32 3.50 17.93 12.57
CA GLY A 32 3.31 19.08 11.68
C GLY A 32 4.47 20.09 11.67
N ASN A 33 5.54 19.81 12.41
CA ASN A 33 6.73 20.67 12.52
C ASN A 33 8.03 19.94 12.11
N GLY A 34 7.91 18.85 11.35
CA GLY A 34 9.04 18.00 10.95
C GLY A 34 9.49 16.99 12.01
N THR A 35 8.83 16.92 13.16
CA THR A 35 9.04 15.87 14.17
C THR A 35 7.92 14.84 14.15
N PHE A 36 8.18 13.67 14.74
CA PHE A 36 7.26 12.53 14.74
C PHE A 36 7.05 11.98 16.15
N GLN A 37 5.87 11.41 16.37
CA GLN A 37 5.53 10.68 17.59
C GLN A 37 6.22 9.29 17.60
N THR A 38 6.09 8.58 18.72
CA THR A 38 6.47 7.17 18.77
C THR A 38 5.65 6.37 17.75
N GLY A 39 6.34 5.56 16.96
CA GLY A 39 5.68 4.80 15.89
C GLY A 39 4.70 3.75 16.42
N VAL A 40 3.60 3.57 15.70
CA VAL A 40 2.66 2.45 15.88
C VAL A 40 2.91 1.38 14.84
N THR A 41 2.53 0.13 15.12
CA THR A 41 2.78 -0.99 14.23
C THR A 41 1.49 -1.68 13.78
N SER A 42 1.54 -2.21 12.56
CA SER A 42 0.53 -3.10 11.99
C SER A 42 1.22 -4.34 11.40
N ALA A 43 0.51 -5.47 11.37
CA ALA A 43 1.01 -6.67 10.71
C ALA A 43 1.07 -6.44 9.20
N ALA A 44 2.15 -6.88 8.56
CA ALA A 44 2.29 -6.91 7.10
C ALA A 44 2.40 -8.38 6.63
N PRO A 45 2.06 -8.67 5.38
CA PRO A 45 2.44 -9.94 4.77
C PRO A 45 3.96 -10.05 4.63
N THR A 46 4.49 -11.27 4.68
CA THR A 46 5.90 -11.55 4.43
C THR A 46 6.20 -11.46 2.94
N MET A 47 6.65 -10.30 2.48
CA MET A 47 7.00 -10.03 1.09
C MET A 47 8.03 -8.91 0.99
N THR A 48 8.82 -8.93 -0.08
CA THR A 48 9.58 -7.76 -0.51
C THR A 48 8.65 -6.86 -1.30
N ALA A 49 8.33 -5.67 -0.79
CA ALA A 49 7.31 -4.84 -1.41
C ALA A 49 7.63 -3.33 -1.40
N GLN A 50 7.19 -2.66 -2.46
CA GLN A 50 6.92 -1.23 -2.46
C GLN A 50 5.62 -0.96 -1.72
N LEU A 51 5.54 0.17 -1.02
CA LEU A 51 4.35 0.63 -0.32
C LEU A 51 3.81 1.90 -1.00
N MET A 52 2.50 1.96 -1.20
CA MET A 52 1.77 3.15 -1.64
C MET A 52 0.56 3.39 -0.73
N LEU A 53 0.12 4.64 -0.65
CA LEU A 53 -1.04 5.07 0.13
C LEU A 53 -2.08 5.72 -0.77
N ALA A 54 -3.33 5.29 -0.65
CA ALA A 54 -4.50 5.92 -1.25
C ALA A 54 -5.78 5.41 -0.57
N ASP A 55 -6.89 6.12 -0.71
CA ASP A 55 -8.22 5.65 -0.29
C ASP A 55 -8.77 4.72 -1.39
N PHE A 56 -8.42 3.43 -1.33
CA PHE A 56 -8.76 2.46 -2.38
C PHE A 56 -10.20 1.95 -2.27
N ASP A 57 -10.78 1.98 -1.07
CA ASP A 57 -12.16 1.54 -0.82
C ASP A 57 -13.18 2.70 -0.69
N SER A 58 -12.71 3.94 -0.88
CA SER A 58 -13.52 5.18 -0.84
C SER A 58 -14.22 5.40 0.51
N ASP A 59 -13.60 4.95 1.62
CA ASP A 59 -14.13 5.12 2.97
C ASP A 59 -13.65 6.41 3.67
N GLY A 60 -12.81 7.21 3.01
CA GLY A 60 -12.26 8.45 3.53
C GLY A 60 -11.02 8.27 4.39
N LYS A 61 -10.39 7.08 4.37
CA LYS A 61 -9.13 6.81 5.07
C LYS A 61 -8.11 6.30 4.08
N LEU A 62 -6.85 6.70 4.29
CA LEU A 62 -5.77 6.13 3.51
C LEU A 62 -5.56 4.65 3.88
N ASP A 63 -5.67 3.80 2.87
CA ASP A 63 -5.22 2.43 2.91
C ASP A 63 -3.76 2.32 2.45
N ALA A 64 -3.14 1.18 2.74
CA ALA A 64 -1.84 0.83 2.19
C ALA A 64 -1.96 -0.29 1.16
N ILE A 65 -1.28 -0.17 0.03
CA ILE A 65 -1.05 -1.30 -0.85
C ILE A 65 0.44 -1.64 -0.87
N LEU A 66 0.72 -2.92 -0.66
CA LEU A 66 2.04 -3.50 -0.83
C LEU A 66 2.08 -4.21 -2.16
N VAL A 67 3.07 -3.88 -2.99
CA VAL A 67 3.27 -4.57 -4.27
C VAL A 67 4.68 -5.09 -4.31
N GLY A 68 4.81 -6.41 -4.44
CA GLY A 68 6.06 -7.03 -4.77
C GLY A 68 6.01 -8.54 -4.71
N GLY A 69 7.02 -9.17 -5.28
CA GLY A 69 7.11 -10.62 -5.37
C GLY A 69 8.53 -11.02 -5.75
N ASP A 70 8.87 -12.27 -5.46
CA ASP A 70 10.17 -12.80 -5.82
C ASP A 70 10.23 -13.27 -7.27
N ALA A 71 11.46 -13.50 -7.76
CA ALA A 71 11.70 -14.05 -9.09
C ALA A 71 11.14 -15.48 -9.26
N TYR A 72 10.79 -16.16 -8.16
CA TYR A 72 10.30 -17.54 -8.12
C TYR A 72 8.77 -17.65 -8.22
N GLY A 73 8.08 -16.51 -8.29
CA GLY A 73 6.69 -16.46 -8.73
C GLY A 73 5.68 -16.62 -7.62
N THR A 74 5.94 -16.02 -6.45
CA THR A 74 4.86 -15.65 -5.53
C THR A 74 4.45 -14.19 -5.81
N PRO A 75 3.59 -13.92 -6.81
CA PRO A 75 3.06 -12.59 -7.03
C PRO A 75 2.12 -12.25 -5.90
N ALA A 76 2.36 -11.15 -5.20
CA ALA A 76 1.41 -10.67 -4.23
C ALA A 76 1.38 -9.14 -4.25
N ALA A 77 0.26 -8.60 -4.71
CA ALA A 77 -0.18 -7.32 -4.20
C ALA A 77 -1.02 -7.59 -2.94
N ALA A 78 -0.98 -6.70 -1.97
CA ALA A 78 -1.78 -6.83 -0.76
C ALA A 78 -2.33 -5.47 -0.36
N LEU A 79 -3.65 -5.35 -0.32
CA LEU A 79 -4.34 -4.18 0.22
C LEU A 79 -4.49 -4.35 1.74
N LEU A 80 -4.09 -3.33 2.49
CA LEU A 80 -4.29 -3.25 3.92
C LEU A 80 -5.18 -2.03 4.22
N PRO A 81 -6.48 -2.24 4.51
CA PRO A 81 -7.37 -1.13 4.74
C PRO A 81 -6.97 -0.29 5.95
N GLY A 82 -7.06 1.03 5.82
CA GLY A 82 -6.79 2.01 6.86
C GLY A 82 -7.80 1.93 8.00
N LYS A 83 -7.34 2.14 9.22
CA LYS A 83 -8.24 2.34 10.37
C LYS A 83 -8.52 3.81 10.65
N GLY A 84 -7.72 4.73 10.08
CA GLY A 84 -7.82 6.17 10.33
C GLY A 84 -7.25 6.58 11.68
N ASP A 85 -6.48 5.71 12.33
CA ASP A 85 -5.75 5.99 13.58
C ASP A 85 -4.23 5.78 13.42
N GLY A 86 -3.75 5.75 12.17
CA GLY A 86 -2.38 5.41 11.81
C GLY A 86 -2.07 3.91 11.73
N ARG A 87 -3.05 3.03 11.99
CA ARG A 87 -2.90 1.58 11.85
C ARG A 87 -3.69 1.03 10.67
N PHE A 88 -3.33 -0.19 10.26
CA PHE A 88 -3.96 -0.90 9.16
C PHE A 88 -4.65 -2.19 9.64
N ARG A 89 -5.63 -2.66 8.87
CA ARG A 89 -6.33 -3.93 9.06
C ARG A 89 -5.53 -5.08 8.44
N ALA A 90 -6.03 -6.30 8.61
CA ALA A 90 -5.42 -7.48 8.01
C ALA A 90 -5.37 -7.35 6.48
N ALA A 91 -4.26 -7.81 5.91
CA ALA A 91 -4.02 -7.75 4.48
C ALA A 91 -5.01 -8.61 3.69
N GLN A 92 -5.47 -8.06 2.57
CA GLN A 92 -6.26 -8.73 1.54
C GLN A 92 -5.34 -8.96 0.34
N VAL A 93 -5.10 -10.22 -0.01
CA VAL A 93 -4.17 -10.58 -1.09
C VAL A 93 -4.84 -10.40 -2.45
N CYS A 94 -4.17 -9.70 -3.35
CA CYS A 94 -4.58 -9.45 -4.72
C CYS A 94 -3.67 -10.25 -5.67
N VAL A 95 -4.26 -10.83 -6.71
CA VAL A 95 -3.53 -11.64 -7.70
C VAL A 95 -2.95 -10.72 -8.79
N VAL A 96 -1.64 -10.83 -9.02
CA VAL A 96 -0.89 -10.01 -9.99
C VAL A 96 0.05 -10.86 -10.85
N GLY A 97 0.65 -10.24 -11.88
CA GLY A 97 1.72 -10.84 -12.67
C GLY A 97 3.00 -11.08 -11.86
N LYS A 98 3.95 -11.84 -12.41
CA LYS A 98 5.20 -12.23 -11.71
C LYS A 98 6.14 -11.03 -11.54
N ALA A 99 6.78 -10.96 -10.35
CA ALA A 99 7.71 -9.90 -9.97
C ALA A 99 7.15 -8.49 -10.26
N PRO A 100 5.98 -8.14 -9.71
CA PRO A 100 5.34 -6.87 -9.97
C PRO A 100 6.12 -5.75 -9.27
N VAL A 101 6.21 -4.61 -9.94
CA VAL A 101 6.64 -3.33 -9.37
C VAL A 101 5.51 -2.36 -9.60
N ALA A 102 5.06 -1.67 -8.55
CA ALA A 102 3.98 -0.72 -8.69
C ALA A 102 4.49 0.57 -9.34
N GLU A 103 3.76 1.06 -10.34
CA GLU A 103 4.17 2.23 -11.12
C GLU A 103 3.19 3.39 -10.96
N ALA A 104 1.89 3.11 -10.92
CA ALA A 104 0.86 4.15 -10.86
C ALA A 104 -0.44 3.68 -10.21
N VAL A 105 -1.14 4.63 -9.61
CA VAL A 105 -2.50 4.49 -9.07
C VAL A 105 -3.40 5.51 -9.76
N GLY A 106 -4.59 5.10 -10.17
CA GLY A 106 -5.58 5.98 -10.79
C GLY A 106 -6.78 5.21 -11.31
N ASP A 107 -7.87 5.92 -11.62
CA ASP A 107 -9.02 5.34 -12.32
C ASP A 107 -8.71 5.24 -13.81
N PHE A 108 -8.30 4.04 -14.27
CA PHE A 108 -7.88 3.82 -15.66
C PHE A 108 -9.03 3.39 -16.57
N ASN A 109 -10.16 2.97 -16.00
CA ASN A 109 -11.32 2.48 -16.74
C ASN A 109 -12.57 3.40 -16.64
N SER A 110 -12.46 4.52 -15.91
CA SER A 110 -13.50 5.52 -15.66
C SER A 110 -14.73 5.00 -14.90
N ASP A 111 -14.56 4.03 -14.01
CA ASP A 111 -15.64 3.50 -13.17
C ASP A 111 -15.74 4.15 -11.78
N GLY A 112 -14.80 5.05 -11.45
CA GLY A 112 -14.76 5.79 -10.21
C GLY A 112 -13.99 5.12 -9.07
N GLY A 113 -13.48 3.90 -9.26
CA GLY A 113 -12.58 3.25 -8.31
C GLY A 113 -11.10 3.45 -8.67
N LEU A 114 -10.22 3.27 -7.67
CA LEU A 114 -8.78 3.32 -7.91
C LEU A 114 -8.26 1.97 -8.40
N ASP A 115 -7.57 2.02 -9.55
CA ASP A 115 -6.83 0.92 -10.12
C ASP A 115 -5.33 1.06 -9.82
N VAL A 116 -4.59 -0.05 -9.94
CA VAL A 116 -3.12 -0.07 -9.81
C VAL A 116 -2.49 -0.68 -11.05
N ALA A 117 -1.57 0.06 -11.66
CA ALA A 117 -0.75 -0.42 -12.75
C ALA A 117 0.61 -0.91 -12.22
N THR A 118 1.01 -2.11 -12.64
CA THR A 118 2.29 -2.72 -12.27
C THR A 118 3.10 -3.11 -13.49
N SER A 119 4.40 -2.86 -13.48
CA SER A 119 5.34 -3.49 -14.42
C SER A 119 5.71 -4.88 -13.90
N ASN A 120 5.88 -5.86 -14.78
CA ASN A 120 6.29 -7.22 -14.38
C ASN A 120 7.78 -7.38 -14.68
N GLY A 121 8.65 -7.24 -13.69
CA GLY A 121 10.10 -7.08 -13.91
C GLY A 121 10.79 -8.24 -14.66
N ASN A 122 10.17 -9.42 -14.69
CA ASN A 122 10.67 -10.61 -15.40
C ASN A 122 9.85 -10.97 -16.65
N SER A 123 8.94 -10.10 -17.11
CA SER A 123 8.24 -10.26 -18.38
C SER A 123 8.11 -8.93 -19.12
N SER A 124 8.02 -8.95 -20.45
CA SER A 124 7.76 -7.74 -21.25
C SER A 124 6.28 -7.32 -21.20
N THR A 125 5.65 -7.42 -20.03
CA THR A 125 4.22 -7.15 -19.82
C THR A 125 4.00 -6.25 -18.62
N PHE A 126 2.85 -5.59 -18.60
CA PHE A 126 2.33 -4.89 -17.43
C PHE A 126 0.99 -5.53 -17.02
N SER A 127 0.52 -5.20 -15.83
CA SER A 127 -0.80 -5.60 -15.33
C SER A 127 -1.53 -4.38 -14.79
N VAL A 128 -2.86 -4.36 -14.95
CA VAL A 128 -3.74 -3.38 -14.32
C VAL A 128 -4.68 -4.16 -13.43
N LEU A 129 -4.66 -3.84 -12.15
CA LEU A 129 -5.58 -4.37 -11.16
C LEU A 129 -6.71 -3.38 -11.02
N LEU A 130 -7.91 -3.79 -11.43
CA LEU A 130 -9.08 -2.95 -11.34
C LEU A 130 -9.63 -2.96 -9.91
N ASN A 131 -10.05 -1.80 -9.40
CA ASN A 131 -10.87 -1.67 -8.20
C ASN A 131 -10.36 -2.44 -6.97
N ILE A 132 -9.09 -2.27 -6.61
CA ILE A 132 -8.45 -3.11 -5.59
C ILE A 132 -9.11 -3.01 -4.20
N GLY A 133 -9.80 -1.92 -3.90
CA GLY A 133 -10.57 -1.74 -2.65
C GLY A 133 -12.08 -1.82 -2.79
N ALA A 134 -12.65 -2.00 -3.99
CA ALA A 134 -14.10 -2.06 -4.15
C ALA A 134 -14.65 -3.38 -3.57
N LYS A 135 -15.77 -3.28 -2.85
CA LYS A 135 -16.53 -4.44 -2.34
C LYS A 135 -17.46 -5.04 -3.37
#